data_AF-A0A1I3UWC1-F1
#
_entry.id   AF-A0A1I3UWC1-F1
#
_cell.length_a   1.000
_cell.length_b   1.000
_cell.length_c   1.000
_cell.angle_alpha   90.00
_cell.angle_beta   90.00
_cell.angle_gamma   90.00
#
_symmetry.space_group_name_H-M   'P 1'
#
loop_
_entity.id
_entity.type
_entity.pdbx_description
1 polymer ?
#
loop_
_entity_poly.entity_id
_entity_poly.type
_entity_poly.pdbx_seq_one_letter_code
_entity_poly.pdbx_strand_id
1 'polypeptide(L)'
;MDHLQSMRVFVRVSDLGSFARAASAMDISNAVATRHVADLESRLGTRLLNRTTRSLSLTESGQVYLERARQILDELEDVEQMVVARNHEPVGTLRIVAPVVFGLHNLAPVLQTYAERYPKVVPDVTLVDRQVDLVEEGFDVGIVIARQMRSASIVTRRLTTGCMTVCATPAYLEKHGTPTRPEHLLEHPCLSLPSEYWGDERVFTGPEGEVRVRPTNVIVANNTEMLRQFSLLGMGIAILPSYLIGRDSTRGRLVRLLRDYRLPQVEINIAYPSRRHLPAKVRTFIDHLVEHFSQTPNSLLGEQWIKDGIGNPAHDSAHMLAPEAFDGAEPLSSLLDNEISPPTSQSKSSPARTRSTVLSTL
;
A
#
# COMPACT_ATOMS: atom_id res chain seq x y z
N MET A 1 11.81 37.59 14.41
CA MET A 1 11.36 36.85 13.22
C MET A 1 10.56 35.65 13.67
N ASP A 2 9.56 35.24 12.89
CA ASP A 2 8.78 34.04 13.18
C ASP A 2 9.65 32.77 13.09
N HIS A 3 9.72 32.03 14.19
CA HIS A 3 10.50 30.80 14.30
C HIS A 3 10.00 29.71 13.35
N LEU A 4 8.68 29.59 13.24
CA LEU A 4 8.03 28.61 12.39
C LEU A 4 8.34 28.89 10.92
N GLN A 5 8.27 30.16 10.51
CA GLN A 5 8.70 30.56 9.18
C GLN A 5 10.18 30.23 8.93
N SER A 6 11.08 30.51 9.88
CA SER A 6 12.50 30.12 9.73
C SER A 6 12.69 28.61 9.57
N MET A 7 11.90 27.80 10.29
CA MET A 7 11.90 26.34 10.17
C MET A 7 11.37 25.88 8.80
N ARG A 8 10.24 26.44 8.32
CA ARG A 8 9.69 26.17 6.98
C ARG A 8 10.69 26.50 5.87
N VAL A 9 11.36 27.64 5.97
CA VAL A 9 12.40 28.04 5.00
C VAL A 9 13.58 27.08 5.02
N PHE A 10 14.09 26.68 6.19
CA PHE A 10 15.17 25.71 6.29
C PHE A 10 14.83 24.35 5.66
N VAL A 11 13.64 23.81 5.95
CA VAL A 11 13.15 22.57 5.35
C VAL A 11 13.11 22.70 3.83
N ARG A 12 12.52 23.80 3.32
CA ARG A 12 12.38 24.01 1.87
C ARG A 12 13.73 24.19 1.15
N VAL A 13 14.67 24.88 1.78
CA VAL A 13 16.05 25.03 1.29
C VAL A 13 16.76 23.69 1.21
N SER A 14 16.54 22.82 2.20
CA SER A 14 17.13 21.48 2.26
C SER A 14 16.53 20.56 1.20
N ASP A 15 15.21 20.57 1.02
CA ASP A 15 14.49 19.77 0.02
C ASP A 15 14.92 20.12 -1.42
N LEU A 16 15.04 21.43 -1.69
CA LEU A 16 15.38 21.93 -3.01
C LEU A 16 16.89 22.15 -3.19
N GLY A 17 17.73 21.85 -2.21
CA GLY A 17 19.19 22.05 -2.27
C GLY A 17 19.64 23.44 -2.77
N SER A 18 18.81 24.47 -2.61
CA SER A 18 19.05 25.81 -3.16
C SER A 18 18.18 26.87 -2.50
N PHE A 19 18.83 27.94 -2.02
CA PHE A 19 18.14 29.12 -1.49
C PHE A 19 17.29 29.82 -2.55
N ALA A 20 17.78 29.95 -3.79
CA ALA A 20 17.03 30.61 -4.85
C ALA A 20 15.74 29.85 -5.20
N ARG A 21 15.83 28.51 -5.33
CA ARG A 21 14.65 27.67 -5.62
C ARG A 21 13.66 27.68 -4.46
N ALA A 22 14.14 27.63 -3.22
CA ALA A 22 13.29 27.70 -2.03
C ALA A 22 12.60 29.06 -1.88
N ALA A 23 13.34 30.15 -2.09
CA ALA A 23 12.80 31.50 -2.04
C ALA A 23 11.68 31.69 -3.07
N SER A 24 11.92 31.26 -4.32
CA SER A 24 10.90 31.29 -5.38
C SER A 24 9.68 30.43 -5.05
N ALA A 25 9.88 29.21 -4.52
CA ALA A 25 8.77 28.32 -4.15
C ALA A 25 7.93 28.83 -2.96
N MET A 26 8.49 29.73 -2.14
CA MET A 26 7.83 30.31 -0.97
C MET A 26 7.38 31.76 -1.16
N ASP A 27 7.56 32.32 -2.37
CA ASP A 27 7.25 33.71 -2.70
C ASP A 27 7.96 34.73 -1.78
N ILE A 28 9.23 34.48 -1.49
CA ILE A 28 10.10 35.37 -0.69
C ILE A 28 11.39 35.70 -1.46
N SER A 29 12.12 36.74 -1.01
CA SER A 29 13.41 37.07 -1.61
C SER A 29 14.52 36.12 -1.12
N ASN A 30 15.54 35.92 -1.95
CA ASN A 30 16.71 35.10 -1.60
C ASN A 30 17.44 35.62 -0.35
N ALA A 31 17.49 36.94 -0.17
CA ALA A 31 18.04 37.57 1.03
C ALA A 31 17.23 37.22 2.29
N VAL A 32 15.90 37.19 2.19
CA VAL A 32 15.00 36.80 3.29
C VAL A 32 15.17 35.31 3.63
N ALA A 33 15.22 34.44 2.63
CA ALA A 33 15.47 33.01 2.85
C ALA A 33 16.81 32.75 3.55
N THR A 34 17.87 33.44 3.10
CA THR A 34 19.21 33.37 3.70
C THR A 34 19.20 33.80 5.17
N ARG A 35 18.48 34.90 5.47
CA ARG A 35 18.38 35.46 6.83
C ARG A 35 17.58 34.55 7.77
N HIS A 36 16.48 33.96 7.30
CA HIS A 36 15.70 33.01 8.08
C HIS A 36 16.53 31.81 8.56
N VAL A 37 17.35 31.24 7.67
CA VAL A 37 18.23 30.12 8.02
C VAL A 37 19.36 30.58 8.94
N ALA A 38 19.96 31.75 8.69
CA ALA A 38 21.00 32.30 9.56
C ALA A 38 20.50 32.54 10.99
N ASP A 39 19.30 33.08 11.15
CA ASP A 39 18.65 33.28 12.45
C ASP A 39 18.37 31.94 13.15
N LEU A 40 18.02 30.91 12.39
CA LEU A 40 17.80 29.56 12.92
C LEU A 40 19.10 28.93 13.43
N GLU A 41 20.17 28.99 12.64
CA GLU A 41 21.51 28.52 13.02
C GLU A 41 22.04 29.29 14.23
N SER A 42 21.85 30.62 14.27
CA SER A 42 22.25 31.46 15.40
C SER A 42 21.55 31.07 16.69
N ARG A 43 20.27 30.69 16.63
CA ARG A 43 19.50 30.28 17.82
C ARG A 43 19.89 28.90 18.33
N LEU A 44 20.22 27.99 17.42
CA LEU A 44 20.66 26.63 17.77
C LEU A 44 22.13 26.58 18.19
N GLY A 45 22.89 27.66 17.96
CA GLY A 45 24.32 27.71 18.23
C GLY A 45 25.14 26.78 17.34
N THR A 46 24.57 26.27 16.25
CA THR A 46 25.23 25.33 15.33
C THR A 46 24.80 25.56 13.89
N ARG A 47 25.69 25.20 12.96
CA ARG A 47 25.38 25.26 11.52
C ARG A 47 24.56 24.03 11.13
N LEU A 48 23.50 24.26 10.36
CA LEU A 48 22.66 23.21 9.79
C LEU A 48 23.05 22.94 8.33
N LEU A 49 23.63 23.91 7.64
CA LEU A 49 24.03 23.80 6.24
C LEU A 49 25.53 24.12 6.03
N ASN A 50 26.18 23.27 5.26
CA ASN A 50 27.47 23.55 4.65
C ASN A 50 27.25 24.30 3.34
N ARG A 51 27.68 25.56 3.30
CA ARG A 51 27.56 26.42 2.11
C ARG A 51 28.91 26.54 1.42
N THR A 52 29.01 26.03 0.19
CA THR A 52 30.10 26.39 -0.73
C THR A 52 29.53 27.17 -1.90
N THR A 53 30.38 27.82 -2.69
CA THR A 53 29.96 28.53 -3.91
C THR A 53 29.36 27.61 -4.98
N ARG A 54 29.49 26.28 -4.82
CA ARG A 54 29.05 25.28 -5.81
C ARG A 54 28.08 24.24 -5.26
N SER A 55 27.92 24.11 -3.94
CA SER A 55 27.06 23.10 -3.34
C SER A 55 26.51 23.53 -1.98
N LEU A 56 25.30 23.04 -1.70
CA LEU A 56 24.64 23.13 -0.42
C LEU A 56 24.45 21.71 0.11
N SER A 57 25.01 21.40 1.28
CA SER A 57 24.81 20.10 1.94
C SER A 57 24.44 20.28 3.41
N LEU A 58 23.77 19.28 3.99
CA LEU A 58 23.40 19.28 5.40
C LEU A 58 24.62 18.92 6.27
N THR A 59 24.68 19.50 7.46
CA THR A 59 25.54 18.99 8.54
C THR A 59 24.86 17.80 9.23
N GLU A 60 25.57 17.11 10.12
CA GLU A 60 24.95 16.07 10.96
C GLU A 60 23.82 16.64 11.81
N SER A 61 24.05 17.78 12.47
CA SER A 61 23.02 18.54 13.18
C SER A 61 21.89 18.98 12.26
N GLY A 62 22.21 19.36 11.01
CA GLY A 62 21.24 19.71 9.98
C GLY A 62 20.32 18.57 9.62
N GLN A 63 20.85 17.35 9.50
CA GLN A 63 20.08 16.15 9.20
C GLN A 63 19.09 15.83 10.33
N VAL A 64 19.58 15.84 11.58
CA VAL A 64 18.75 15.61 12.77
C VAL A 64 17.68 16.68 12.88
N TYR A 65 18.06 17.95 12.72
CA TYR A 65 17.12 19.06 12.80
C TYR A 65 16.07 19.01 11.69
N LEU A 66 16.44 18.65 10.45
CA LEU A 66 15.53 18.51 9.32
C LEU A 66 14.46 17.45 9.58
N GLU A 67 14.85 16.29 10.11
CA GLU A 67 13.91 15.22 10.45
C GLU A 67 12.89 15.68 11.50
N ARG A 68 13.37 16.31 12.59
CA ARG A 68 12.49 16.80 13.67
C ARG A 68 11.64 18.01 13.26
N ALA A 69 12.19 18.90 12.46
CA ALA A 69 11.48 20.07 11.94
C ALA A 69 10.30 19.66 11.05
N ARG A 70 10.46 18.61 10.24
CA ARG A 70 9.35 18.06 9.43
C ARG A 70 8.23 17.54 10.31
N GLN A 71 8.57 16.74 11.34
CA GLN A 71 7.58 16.22 12.29
C GLN A 71 6.78 17.35 12.96
N ILE A 72 7.47 18.38 13.47
CA ILE A 72 6.82 19.51 14.15
C ILE A 72 5.92 20.31 13.19
N LEU A 73 6.38 20.55 11.96
CA LEU A 73 5.57 21.27 10.97
C LEU A 73 4.34 20.47 10.54
N ASP A 74 4.48 19.15 10.41
CA ASP A 74 3.37 18.24 10.13
C ASP A 74 2.36 18.23 11.30
N GLU A 75 2.83 18.13 12.54
CA GLU A 75 1.97 18.19 13.74
C GLU A 75 1.23 19.52 13.88
N LEU A 76 1.89 20.65 13.58
CA LEU A 76 1.24 21.96 13.61
C LEU A 76 0.16 22.09 12.53
N GLU A 77 0.46 21.63 11.31
CA GLU A 77 -0.50 21.62 10.21
C GLU A 77 -1.70 20.73 10.57
N ASP A 78 -1.47 19.58 11.19
CA ASP A 78 -2.53 18.70 11.72
C ASP A 78 -3.41 19.44 12.75
N VAL A 79 -2.82 20.16 13.72
CA VAL A 79 -3.56 20.95 14.72
C VAL A 79 -4.36 22.09 14.09
N GLU A 80 -3.76 22.89 13.22
CA GLU A 80 -4.45 24.00 12.54
C GLU A 80 -5.64 23.49 11.72
N GLN A 81 -5.43 22.40 10.99
CA GLN A 81 -6.51 21.78 10.26
C GLN A 81 -7.58 21.23 11.23
N MET A 82 -7.23 20.66 12.40
CA MET A 82 -8.22 20.09 13.35
C MET A 82 -9.24 21.14 13.77
N VAL A 83 -8.79 22.39 13.92
CA VAL A 83 -9.64 23.53 14.25
C VAL A 83 -10.57 23.90 13.07
N VAL A 84 -10.09 23.84 11.83
CA VAL A 84 -10.88 24.15 10.63
C VAL A 84 -11.93 23.07 10.32
N ALA A 85 -11.62 21.79 10.57
CA ALA A 85 -12.52 20.67 10.31
C ALA A 85 -13.71 20.57 11.26
N ARG A 86 -13.68 21.23 12.43
CA ARG A 86 -14.85 21.32 13.32
C ARG A 86 -16.09 21.95 12.66
N ASN A 87 -15.92 22.66 11.54
CA ASN A 87 -17.01 23.39 10.87
C ASN A 87 -17.61 22.68 9.63
N HIS A 88 -17.09 21.54 9.16
CA HIS A 88 -17.62 20.86 7.97
C HIS A 88 -17.74 19.35 8.17
N GLU A 89 -18.97 18.85 8.19
CA GLU A 89 -19.27 17.41 8.19
C GLU A 89 -18.73 16.77 6.88
N PRO A 90 -17.97 15.66 6.96
CA PRO A 90 -17.49 14.99 5.75
C PRO A 90 -18.66 14.32 5.02
N VAL A 91 -18.79 14.62 3.72
CA VAL A 91 -19.86 14.11 2.86
C VAL A 91 -19.34 13.79 1.45
N GLY A 92 -20.06 12.93 0.73
CA GLY A 92 -19.82 12.64 -0.70
C GLY A 92 -18.98 11.39 -0.94
N THR A 93 -18.63 11.14 -2.21
CA THR A 93 -17.86 9.96 -2.60
C THR A 93 -16.38 10.12 -2.27
N LEU A 94 -15.79 9.17 -1.56
CA LEU A 94 -14.36 9.10 -1.25
C LEU A 94 -13.69 8.04 -2.14
N ARG A 95 -12.94 8.48 -3.15
CA ARG A 95 -12.31 7.60 -4.15
C ARG A 95 -10.96 7.12 -3.65
N ILE A 96 -10.84 5.82 -3.39
CA ILE A 96 -9.69 5.18 -2.77
C ILE A 96 -9.09 4.19 -3.74
N VAL A 97 -7.76 4.18 -3.86
CA VAL A 97 -7.03 3.13 -4.57
C VAL A 97 -6.05 2.42 -3.64
N ALA A 98 -5.96 1.09 -3.70
CA ALA A 98 -5.07 0.31 -2.84
C ALA A 98 -4.58 -1.00 -3.51
N PRO A 99 -3.46 -1.60 -3.04
CA PRO A 99 -3.05 -2.93 -3.45
C PRO A 99 -4.10 -3.97 -3.08
N VAL A 100 -4.28 -4.99 -3.92
CA VAL A 100 -5.41 -5.94 -3.80
C VAL A 100 -5.41 -6.61 -2.43
N VAL A 101 -4.28 -7.22 -2.06
CA VAL A 101 -4.16 -7.95 -0.79
C VAL A 101 -4.26 -7.02 0.42
N PHE A 102 -3.70 -5.81 0.33
CA PHE A 102 -3.85 -4.84 1.42
C PHE A 102 -5.32 -4.44 1.60
N GLY A 103 -6.01 -4.17 0.49
CA GLY A 103 -7.42 -3.83 0.44
C GLY A 103 -8.29 -4.87 1.15
N LEU A 104 -8.14 -6.13 0.75
CA LEU A 104 -8.95 -7.24 1.26
C LEU A 104 -8.69 -7.53 2.75
N HIS A 105 -7.43 -7.49 3.20
CA HIS A 105 -7.08 -7.94 4.55
C HIS A 105 -6.99 -6.84 5.60
N ASN A 106 -6.72 -5.59 5.19
CA ASN A 106 -6.39 -4.51 6.12
C ASN A 106 -7.23 -3.25 5.91
N LEU A 107 -7.72 -2.97 4.69
CA LEU A 107 -8.54 -1.79 4.43
C LEU A 107 -10.02 -2.02 4.77
N ALA A 108 -10.55 -3.22 4.52
CA ALA A 108 -11.97 -3.51 4.76
C ALA A 108 -12.44 -3.25 6.20
N PRO A 109 -11.70 -3.65 7.27
CA PRO A 109 -12.09 -3.34 8.66
C PRO A 109 -12.08 -1.83 8.97
N VAL A 110 -11.15 -1.08 8.34
CA VAL A 110 -11.08 0.38 8.48
C VAL A 110 -12.30 1.03 7.82
N LEU A 111 -12.66 0.57 6.62
CA LEU A 111 -13.81 1.11 5.89
C LEU A 111 -15.13 0.84 6.61
N GLN A 112 -15.29 -0.33 7.24
CA GLN A 112 -16.46 -0.64 8.07
C GLN A 112 -16.62 0.42 9.16
N THR A 113 -15.60 0.58 10.01
CA THR A 113 -15.65 1.52 11.15
C THR A 113 -15.71 2.99 10.70
N TYR A 114 -15.13 3.33 9.55
CA TYR A 114 -15.21 4.67 8.98
C TYR A 114 -16.61 5.00 8.45
N ALA A 115 -17.25 4.08 7.72
CA ALA A 115 -18.59 4.26 7.19
C ALA A 115 -19.64 4.37 8.32
N GLU A 116 -19.45 3.65 9.42
CA GLU A 116 -20.27 3.79 10.63
C GLU A 116 -20.09 5.17 11.29
N ARG A 117 -18.86 5.69 11.34
CA ARG A 117 -18.55 7.01 11.93
C ARG A 117 -19.02 8.17 11.05
N TYR A 118 -18.99 8.01 9.72
CA TYR A 118 -19.33 9.05 8.74
C TYR A 118 -20.29 8.53 7.65
N PRO A 119 -21.58 8.34 7.97
CA PRO A 119 -22.54 7.67 7.09
C PRO A 119 -22.90 8.44 5.80
N LYS A 120 -22.52 9.72 5.72
CA LYS A 120 -22.72 10.56 4.52
C LYS A 120 -21.54 10.50 3.54
N VAL A 121 -20.48 9.77 3.88
CA VAL A 121 -19.36 9.50 2.98
C VAL A 121 -19.58 8.13 2.35
N VAL A 122 -19.45 8.05 1.02
CA VAL A 122 -19.56 6.79 0.27
C VAL A 122 -18.16 6.38 -0.19
N PRO A 123 -17.56 5.32 0.36
CA PRO A 123 -16.29 4.80 -0.14
C PRO A 123 -16.44 4.21 -1.55
N ASP A 124 -15.63 4.69 -2.48
CA ASP A 124 -15.48 4.15 -3.84
C ASP A 124 -14.07 3.56 -3.95
N VAL A 125 -13.96 2.23 -3.90
CA VAL A 125 -12.69 1.53 -3.69
C VAL A 125 -12.27 0.80 -4.96
N THR A 126 -11.07 1.11 -5.43
CA THR A 126 -10.41 0.44 -6.54
C THR A 126 -9.19 -0.33 -6.04
N LEU A 127 -9.11 -1.63 -6.36
CA LEU A 127 -7.99 -2.48 -5.98
C LEU A 127 -7.12 -2.83 -7.19
N VAL A 128 -5.84 -2.48 -7.14
CA VAL A 128 -4.90 -2.69 -8.26
C VAL A 128 -3.48 -2.95 -7.76
N ASP A 129 -2.76 -3.84 -8.45
CA ASP A 129 -1.34 -4.12 -8.19
C ASP A 129 -0.45 -3.53 -9.30
N ARG A 130 -0.75 -2.31 -9.75
CA ARG A 130 0.06 -1.54 -10.70
C ARG A 130 0.33 -0.14 -10.16
N GLN A 131 1.26 0.57 -10.79
CA GLN A 131 1.42 2.01 -10.53
C GLN A 131 0.16 2.76 -10.98
N VAL A 132 -0.26 3.73 -10.17
CA VAL A 132 -1.46 4.56 -10.36
C VAL A 132 -1.06 6.02 -10.24
N ASP A 133 -1.54 6.86 -11.14
CA ASP A 133 -1.48 8.31 -10.97
C ASP A 133 -2.77 8.79 -10.30
N LEU A 134 -2.68 9.23 -9.05
CA LEU A 134 -3.87 9.64 -8.28
C LEU A 134 -4.58 10.85 -8.90
N VAL A 135 -3.83 11.74 -9.57
CA VAL A 135 -4.40 12.97 -10.13
C VAL A 135 -5.07 12.67 -11.46
N GLU A 136 -4.38 11.99 -12.37
CA GLU A 136 -4.92 11.67 -13.70
C GLU A 136 -6.10 10.70 -13.60
N GLU A 137 -6.06 9.73 -12.68
CA GLU A 137 -7.12 8.74 -12.50
C GLU A 137 -8.22 9.20 -11.51
N GLY A 138 -8.06 10.38 -10.92
CA GLY A 138 -9.07 11.04 -10.09
C GLY A 138 -9.34 10.34 -8.76
N PHE A 139 -8.31 9.84 -8.09
CA PHE A 139 -8.39 9.27 -6.75
C PHE A 139 -8.14 10.34 -5.67
N ASP A 140 -8.95 10.31 -4.61
CA ASP A 140 -8.79 11.19 -3.46
C ASP A 140 -7.62 10.72 -2.56
N VAL A 141 -7.50 9.39 -2.36
CA VAL A 141 -6.49 8.75 -1.50
C VAL A 141 -5.95 7.48 -2.15
N GLY A 142 -4.64 7.30 -2.12
CA GLY A 142 -3.97 6.04 -2.45
C GLY A 142 -3.33 5.40 -1.24
N ILE A 143 -3.41 4.08 -1.12
CA ILE A 143 -2.49 3.29 -0.31
C ILE A 143 -1.41 2.76 -1.26
N VAL A 144 -0.14 2.95 -0.91
CA VAL A 144 0.98 2.59 -1.77
C VAL A 144 2.04 1.83 -0.99
N ILE A 145 2.53 0.76 -1.59
CA ILE A 145 3.66 -0.01 -1.07
C ILE A 145 4.94 0.58 -1.69
N ALA A 146 5.77 1.25 -0.89
CA ALA A 146 6.88 2.03 -1.41
C ALA A 146 8.09 1.16 -1.82
N ARG A 147 8.40 1.20 -3.12
CA ARG A 147 9.66 1.76 -3.69
C ARG A 147 9.42 2.73 -4.86
N GLN A 148 8.18 2.87 -5.34
CA GLN A 148 7.87 3.58 -6.58
C GLN A 148 6.67 4.54 -6.42
N MET A 149 6.92 5.73 -5.87
CA MET A 149 6.13 6.93 -6.16
C MET A 149 7.10 8.11 -6.06
N ARG A 150 7.51 8.66 -7.20
CA ARG A 150 8.28 9.91 -7.27
C ARG A 150 7.54 10.87 -8.20
N SER A 151 6.49 11.48 -7.67
CA SER A 151 5.87 12.64 -8.29
C SER A 151 5.96 13.82 -7.32
N ALA A 152 6.38 14.98 -7.81
CA ALA A 152 6.51 16.21 -7.01
C ALA A 152 5.14 16.76 -6.54
N SER A 153 4.03 16.24 -7.08
CA SER A 153 2.66 16.65 -6.78
C SER A 153 1.91 15.70 -5.84
N ILE A 154 2.56 14.68 -5.27
CA ILE A 154 1.91 13.73 -4.35
C ILE A 154 2.57 13.83 -2.98
N VAL A 155 1.74 13.95 -1.94
CA VAL A 155 2.17 13.89 -0.55
C VAL A 155 2.09 12.43 -0.11
N THR A 156 3.18 11.90 0.43
CA THR A 156 3.21 10.55 1.01
C THR A 156 3.46 10.62 2.51
N ARG A 157 2.63 9.93 3.30
CA ARG A 157 2.81 9.75 4.74
C ARG A 157 2.89 8.27 5.05
N ARG A 158 3.89 7.84 5.83
CA ARG A 158 3.99 6.44 6.26
C ARG A 158 2.81 6.08 7.14
N LEU A 159 2.14 5.00 6.78
CA LEU A 159 1.04 4.44 7.54
C LEU A 159 1.55 3.37 8.51
N THR A 160 2.26 2.39 7.95
CA THR A 160 2.71 1.20 8.67
C THR A 160 3.83 0.54 7.88
N THR A 161 4.43 -0.48 8.46
CA THR A 161 5.45 -1.30 7.81
C THR A 161 4.99 -2.74 7.78
N GLY A 162 5.26 -3.44 6.69
CA GLY A 162 5.07 -4.89 6.57
C GLY A 162 6.42 -5.59 6.53
N CYS A 163 6.40 -6.91 6.74
CA CYS A 163 7.58 -7.75 6.50
C CYS A 163 7.26 -8.83 5.47
N MET A 164 8.29 -9.22 4.73
CA MET A 164 8.23 -10.32 3.78
C MET A 164 8.68 -11.62 4.46
N THR A 165 8.00 -12.71 4.15
CA THR A 165 8.26 -14.02 4.73
C THR A 165 8.44 -15.05 3.64
N VAL A 166 9.46 -15.90 3.78
CA VAL A 166 9.65 -17.08 2.94
C VAL A 166 8.80 -18.21 3.50
N CYS A 167 7.99 -18.84 2.65
CA CYS A 167 7.08 -19.90 3.08
C CYS A 167 6.84 -20.94 1.98
N ALA A 168 6.47 -22.15 2.41
CA ALA A 168 6.03 -23.25 1.56
C ALA A 168 5.08 -24.16 2.35
N THR A 169 4.43 -25.10 1.67
CA THR A 169 3.62 -26.13 2.33
C THR A 169 4.50 -27.21 2.96
N PRO A 170 4.06 -27.87 4.05
CA PRO A 170 4.76 -29.03 4.61
C PRO A 170 5.00 -30.15 3.59
N ALA A 171 3.99 -30.45 2.76
CA ALA A 171 4.07 -31.50 1.75
C ALA A 171 5.14 -31.23 0.68
N TYR A 172 5.33 -29.96 0.29
CA TYR A 172 6.42 -29.57 -0.60
C TYR A 172 7.78 -29.82 0.05
N LEU A 173 7.94 -29.42 1.31
CA LEU A 173 9.20 -29.55 2.06
C LEU A 173 9.57 -31.01 2.34
N GLU A 174 8.60 -31.88 2.57
CA GLU A 174 8.82 -33.32 2.73
C GLU A 174 9.43 -33.95 1.47
N LYS A 175 9.00 -33.50 0.29
CA LYS A 175 9.47 -34.00 -1.00
C LYS A 175 10.78 -33.37 -1.47
N HIS A 176 10.98 -32.08 -1.21
CA HIS A 176 12.07 -31.29 -1.78
C HIS A 176 13.16 -30.90 -0.78
N GLY A 177 12.99 -31.24 0.50
CA GLY A 177 13.86 -30.78 1.57
C GLY A 177 13.50 -29.37 2.06
N THR A 178 14.02 -29.01 3.23
CA THR A 178 13.78 -27.70 3.85
C THR A 178 15.02 -26.82 3.74
N PRO A 179 14.94 -25.63 3.10
CA PRO A 179 16.07 -24.71 3.04
C PRO A 179 16.37 -24.12 4.41
N THR A 180 17.62 -24.24 4.86
CA THR A 180 18.12 -23.72 6.14
C THR A 180 18.91 -22.43 5.97
N ARG A 181 19.39 -22.13 4.76
CA ARG A 181 20.11 -20.91 4.40
C ARG A 181 19.54 -20.29 3.11
N PRO A 182 19.61 -18.95 2.91
CA PRO A 182 19.09 -18.28 1.72
C PRO A 182 19.61 -18.87 0.41
N GLU A 183 20.87 -19.31 0.37
CA GLU A 183 21.53 -19.88 -0.81
C GLU A 183 20.82 -21.14 -1.30
N HIS A 184 20.18 -21.91 -0.40
CA HIS A 184 19.42 -23.10 -0.78
C HIS A 184 18.20 -22.75 -1.64
N LEU A 185 17.71 -21.50 -1.62
CA LEU A 185 16.61 -21.08 -2.50
C LEU A 185 16.96 -21.19 -3.99
N LEU A 186 18.24 -21.27 -4.35
CA LEU A 186 18.69 -21.51 -5.73
C LEU A 186 18.32 -22.91 -6.23
N GLU A 187 18.11 -23.85 -5.31
CA GLU A 187 17.80 -25.26 -5.61
C GLU A 187 16.29 -25.54 -5.63
N HIS A 188 15.47 -24.53 -5.30
CA HIS A 188 14.02 -24.67 -5.23
C HIS A 188 13.32 -23.83 -6.31
N PRO A 189 12.24 -24.36 -6.92
CA PRO A 189 11.24 -23.56 -7.61
C PRO A 189 10.75 -22.38 -6.75
N CYS A 190 11.04 -21.14 -7.17
CA CYS A 190 10.56 -19.95 -6.48
C CYS A 190 9.37 -19.29 -7.17
N LEU A 191 8.46 -18.77 -6.34
CA LEU A 191 7.25 -18.06 -6.71
C LEU A 191 7.42 -16.59 -6.29
N SER A 192 7.53 -15.68 -7.26
CA SER A 192 7.85 -14.27 -7.00
C SER A 192 7.03 -13.29 -7.83
N LEU A 193 6.95 -12.06 -7.33
CA LEU A 193 6.56 -10.90 -8.15
C LEU A 193 7.57 -10.66 -9.28
N PRO A 194 7.18 -9.94 -10.36
CA PRO A 194 8.11 -9.51 -11.39
C PRO A 194 9.31 -8.74 -10.80
N SER A 195 10.47 -8.85 -11.46
CA SER A 195 11.71 -8.22 -10.99
C SER A 195 11.63 -6.69 -10.94
N GLU A 196 10.71 -6.07 -11.68
CA GLU A 196 10.43 -4.63 -11.62
C GLU A 196 9.99 -4.15 -10.24
N TYR A 197 9.40 -5.03 -9.41
CA TYR A 197 8.94 -4.67 -8.07
C TYR A 197 10.11 -4.63 -7.08
N TRP A 198 10.95 -5.67 -7.03
CA TRP A 198 11.98 -5.86 -5.97
C TRP A 198 13.40 -6.12 -6.48
N GLY A 199 13.64 -6.05 -7.78
CA GLY A 199 14.87 -6.50 -8.43
C GLY A 199 14.94 -8.02 -8.57
N ASP A 200 16.00 -8.50 -9.21
CA ASP A 200 16.25 -9.94 -9.36
C ASP A 200 16.87 -10.57 -8.10
N GLU A 201 17.55 -9.77 -7.28
CA GLU A 201 18.18 -10.23 -6.05
C GLU A 201 17.26 -10.10 -4.84
N ARG A 202 17.41 -11.02 -3.90
CA ARG A 202 16.82 -10.99 -2.56
C ARG A 202 17.96 -10.85 -1.56
N VAL A 203 17.90 -9.79 -0.78
CA VAL A 203 18.87 -9.49 0.27
C VAL A 203 18.30 -9.98 1.59
N PHE A 204 18.99 -10.90 2.24
CA PHE A 204 18.65 -11.43 3.55
C PHE A 204 19.65 -10.91 4.57
N THR A 205 19.19 -10.35 5.68
CA THR A 205 20.04 -10.07 6.84
C THR A 205 19.98 -11.26 7.78
N GLY A 206 21.12 -11.91 8.00
CA GLY A 206 21.26 -13.08 8.88
C GLY A 206 22.36 -12.93 9.93
N PRO A 207 22.66 -14.01 10.68
CA PRO A 207 23.63 -13.99 11.78
C PRO A 207 25.06 -13.59 11.38
N GLU A 208 25.47 -13.94 10.16
CA GLU A 208 26.81 -13.69 9.62
C GLU A 208 26.87 -12.44 8.72
N GLY A 209 25.78 -11.67 8.62
CA GLY A 209 25.67 -10.49 7.78
C GLY A 209 24.66 -10.62 6.65
N GLU A 210 24.82 -9.80 5.60
CA GLU A 210 23.96 -9.82 4.42
C GLU A 210 24.29 -11.01 3.51
N VAL A 211 23.25 -11.74 3.09
CA VAL A 211 23.32 -12.79 2.07
C VAL A 211 22.45 -12.37 0.90
N ARG A 212 23.01 -12.35 -0.31
CA ARG A 212 22.29 -12.00 -1.54
C ARG A 212 22.12 -13.23 -2.40
N VAL A 213 20.88 -13.49 -2.80
CA VAL A 213 20.55 -14.61 -3.68
C VAL A 213 19.66 -14.14 -4.82
N ARG A 214 19.79 -14.79 -5.97
CA ARG A 214 18.92 -14.58 -7.13
C ARG A 214 18.16 -15.89 -7.39
N PRO A 215 17.01 -16.11 -6.73
CA PRO A 215 16.27 -17.35 -6.90
C PRO A 215 15.75 -17.51 -8.33
N THR A 216 15.74 -18.73 -8.85
CA THR A 216 15.17 -19.03 -10.15
C THR A 216 13.65 -19.06 -10.04
N ASN A 217 12.98 -18.05 -10.60
CA ASN A 217 11.52 -18.02 -10.59
C ASN A 217 10.97 -19.00 -11.63
N VAL A 218 10.20 -19.97 -11.16
CA VAL A 218 9.46 -20.89 -12.05
C VAL A 218 8.12 -20.32 -12.48
N ILE A 219 7.56 -19.44 -11.65
CA ILE A 219 6.30 -18.75 -11.90
C ILE A 219 6.46 -17.32 -11.40
N VAL A 220 6.04 -16.38 -12.25
CA VAL A 220 6.00 -14.96 -11.95
C VAL A 220 4.55 -14.49 -12.06
N ALA A 221 4.04 -13.87 -11.00
CA ALA A 221 2.72 -13.27 -10.99
C ALA A 221 2.78 -11.89 -10.34
N ASN A 222 2.07 -10.91 -10.88
CA ASN A 222 2.03 -9.54 -10.35
C ASN A 222 1.13 -9.37 -9.11
N ASN A 223 0.55 -10.47 -8.60
CA ASN A 223 -0.38 -10.46 -7.49
C ASN A 223 0.04 -11.49 -6.44
N THR A 224 0.17 -11.04 -5.18
CA THR A 224 0.67 -11.88 -4.09
C THR A 224 -0.36 -12.90 -3.58
N GLU A 225 -1.66 -12.68 -3.77
CA GLU A 225 -2.68 -13.70 -3.50
C GLU A 225 -2.55 -14.86 -4.48
N MET A 226 -2.28 -14.60 -5.76
CA MET A 226 -2.02 -15.67 -6.74
C MET A 226 -0.79 -16.49 -6.36
N LEU A 227 0.30 -15.83 -5.94
CA LEU A 227 1.51 -16.51 -5.46
C LEU A 227 1.23 -17.34 -4.20
N ARG A 228 0.35 -16.88 -3.31
CA ARG A 228 -0.15 -17.66 -2.16
C ARG A 228 -0.89 -18.91 -2.61
N GLN A 229 -1.77 -18.82 -3.60
CA GLN A 229 -2.48 -19.98 -4.15
C GLN A 229 -1.52 -21.01 -4.74
N PHE A 230 -0.53 -20.58 -5.53
CA PHE A 230 0.51 -21.47 -6.05
C PHE A 230 1.33 -22.14 -4.95
N SER A 231 1.64 -21.40 -3.87
CA SER A 231 2.34 -21.96 -2.71
C SER A 231 1.49 -23.04 -2.02
N LEU A 232 0.19 -22.77 -1.78
CA LEU A 232 -0.75 -23.72 -1.18
C LEU A 232 -0.94 -25.00 -2.01
N LEU A 233 -0.79 -24.90 -3.34
CA LEU A 233 -0.79 -26.04 -4.25
C LEU A 233 0.56 -26.80 -4.28
N GLY A 234 1.55 -26.38 -3.47
CA GLY A 234 2.85 -27.03 -3.39
C GLY A 234 3.73 -26.83 -4.62
N MET A 235 3.56 -25.72 -5.35
CA MET A 235 4.29 -25.48 -6.59
C MET A 235 5.70 -24.91 -6.38
N GLY A 236 6.06 -24.55 -5.14
CA GLY A 236 7.36 -24.00 -4.83
C GLY A 236 7.40 -23.22 -3.52
N ILE A 237 8.50 -22.49 -3.34
CA ILE A 237 8.72 -21.58 -2.23
C ILE A 237 8.31 -20.18 -2.63
N ALA A 238 7.46 -19.55 -1.83
CA ALA A 238 6.97 -18.20 -2.07
C ALA A 238 7.57 -17.20 -1.07
N ILE A 239 7.77 -15.96 -1.54
CA ILE A 239 8.10 -14.81 -0.69
C ILE A 239 6.88 -13.91 -0.63
N LEU A 240 6.16 -13.94 0.49
CA LEU A 240 4.84 -13.30 0.65
C LEU A 240 4.81 -12.33 1.82
N PRO A 241 3.96 -11.28 1.78
CA PRO A 241 3.76 -10.42 2.94
C PRO A 241 3.24 -11.22 4.14
N SER A 242 3.75 -10.93 5.33
CA SER A 242 3.33 -11.60 6.56
C SER A 242 1.81 -11.51 6.79
N TYR A 243 1.25 -10.31 6.64
CA TYR A 243 -0.18 -10.07 6.86
C TYR A 243 -1.09 -10.89 5.94
N LEU A 244 -0.57 -11.42 4.83
CA LEU A 244 -1.31 -12.28 3.91
C LEU A 244 -1.39 -13.75 4.38
N ILE A 245 -0.32 -14.27 4.99
CA ILE A 245 -0.18 -15.71 5.25
C ILE A 245 -0.48 -16.13 6.69
N GLY A 246 -0.81 -15.19 7.58
CA GLY A 246 -0.97 -15.48 9.01
C GLY A 246 -1.96 -16.60 9.30
N ARG A 247 -3.13 -16.60 8.67
CA ARG A 247 -4.14 -17.67 8.83
C ARG A 247 -3.64 -19.03 8.34
N ASP A 248 -2.85 -19.06 7.27
CA ASP A 248 -2.28 -20.33 6.76
C ASP A 248 -1.22 -20.89 7.69
N SER A 249 -0.40 -20.00 8.26
CA SER A 249 0.62 -20.40 9.22
C SER A 249 0.00 -20.90 10.52
N THR A 250 -1.03 -20.24 11.05
CA THR A 250 -1.75 -20.73 12.25
C THR A 250 -2.41 -22.08 12.01
N ARG A 251 -2.93 -22.33 10.79
CA ARG A 251 -3.55 -23.61 10.41
C ARG A 251 -2.55 -24.67 9.93
N GLY A 252 -1.24 -24.39 9.95
CA GLY A 252 -0.20 -25.31 9.49
C GLY A 252 -0.18 -25.58 7.98
N ARG A 253 -0.92 -24.81 7.17
CA ARG A 253 -0.93 -24.96 5.70
C ARG A 253 0.34 -24.42 5.06
N LEU A 254 0.88 -23.32 5.60
CA LEU A 254 2.14 -22.73 5.17
C LEU A 254 3.09 -22.62 6.36
N VAL A 255 4.32 -23.08 6.18
CA VAL A 255 5.37 -22.99 7.19
C VAL A 255 6.35 -21.89 6.82
N ARG A 256 6.69 -21.06 7.79
CA ARG A 256 7.75 -20.06 7.67
C ARG A 256 9.13 -20.73 7.63
N LEU A 257 9.88 -20.41 6.59
CA LEU A 257 11.26 -20.83 6.33
C LEU A 257 12.26 -19.73 6.70
N LEU A 258 13.55 -20.10 6.77
CA LEU A 258 14.67 -19.16 6.98
C LEU A 258 14.45 -18.22 8.18
N ARG A 259 14.05 -18.78 9.33
CA ARG A 259 13.60 -18.01 10.51
C ARG A 259 14.67 -17.10 11.10
N ASP A 260 15.95 -17.43 10.91
CA ASP A 260 17.09 -16.64 11.38
C ASP A 260 17.47 -15.50 10.43
N TYR A 261 16.83 -15.46 9.26
CA TYR A 261 17.05 -14.44 8.26
C TYR A 261 15.87 -13.47 8.22
N ARG A 262 16.15 -12.21 7.87
CA ARG A 262 15.16 -11.15 7.70
C ARG A 262 15.25 -10.60 6.29
N LEU A 263 14.10 -10.49 5.63
CA LEU A 263 13.96 -9.70 4.41
C LEU A 263 13.72 -8.23 4.76
N PRO A 264 14.00 -7.30 3.83
CA PRO A 264 13.73 -5.89 4.03
C PRO A 264 12.26 -5.65 4.39
N GLN A 265 12.04 -4.70 5.30
CA GLN A 265 10.69 -4.22 5.58
C GLN A 265 10.14 -3.48 4.36
N VAL A 266 8.82 -3.53 4.24
CA VAL A 266 8.07 -2.91 3.16
C VAL A 266 7.26 -1.78 3.76
N GLU A 267 7.51 -0.55 3.35
CA GLU A 267 6.73 0.60 3.83
C GLU A 267 5.39 0.68 3.10
N ILE A 268 4.33 0.78 3.89
CA ILE A 268 2.99 1.06 3.38
C ILE A 268 2.69 2.51 3.72
N ASN A 269 2.39 3.30 2.70
CA ASN A 269 2.19 4.73 2.79
C ASN A 269 0.80 5.10 2.32
N ILE A 270 0.28 6.20 2.86
CA ILE A 270 -0.86 6.91 2.31
C ILE A 270 -0.32 7.96 1.34
N ALA A 271 -0.94 8.09 0.17
CA ALA A 271 -0.62 9.05 -0.87
C ALA A 271 -1.85 9.90 -1.22
N TYR A 272 -1.68 11.21 -1.42
CA TYR A 272 -2.76 12.12 -1.85
C TYR A 272 -2.23 13.38 -2.58
N PRO A 273 -3.03 14.02 -3.46
CA PRO A 273 -2.55 15.08 -4.38
C PRO A 273 -2.09 16.42 -3.78
N SER A 274 -2.53 16.83 -2.59
CA SER A 274 -2.15 18.14 -2.02
C SER A 274 -2.45 18.21 -0.53
N ARG A 275 -1.61 18.92 0.24
CA ARG A 275 -1.89 19.28 1.64
C ARG A 275 -2.82 20.49 1.77
N ARG A 276 -2.82 21.39 0.78
CA ARG A 276 -3.64 22.60 0.82
C ARG A 276 -5.09 22.27 0.47
N HIS A 277 -6.01 22.61 1.37
CA HIS A 277 -7.46 22.46 1.21
C HIS A 277 -7.92 21.00 1.00
N LEU A 278 -7.38 20.06 1.80
CA LEU A 278 -7.89 18.69 1.85
C LEU A 278 -9.39 18.68 2.20
N PRO A 279 -10.25 18.08 1.37
CA PRO A 279 -11.66 17.93 1.70
C PRO A 279 -11.83 17.15 3.01
N ALA A 280 -12.85 17.49 3.80
CA ALA A 280 -13.10 16.86 5.10
C ALA A 280 -13.18 15.32 5.03
N LYS A 281 -13.79 14.76 3.96
CA LYS A 281 -13.85 13.31 3.71
C LYS A 281 -12.47 12.66 3.61
N VAL A 282 -11.52 13.32 2.93
CA VAL A 282 -10.17 12.79 2.69
C VAL A 282 -9.40 12.80 3.99
N ARG A 283 -9.45 13.93 4.68
CA ARG A 283 -8.70 14.09 5.92
C ARG A 283 -9.20 13.20 7.04
N THR A 284 -10.51 13.22 7.32
CA THR A 284 -11.08 12.37 8.38
C THR A 284 -10.84 10.89 8.11
N PHE A 285 -10.80 10.48 6.83
CA PHE A 285 -10.41 9.13 6.47
C PHE A 285 -8.94 8.84 6.77
N ILE A 286 -8.03 9.74 6.40
CA ILE A 286 -6.60 9.63 6.72
C ILE A 286 -6.40 9.53 8.23
N ASP A 287 -7.05 10.38 9.01
CA ASP A 287 -6.96 10.39 10.47
C ASP A 287 -7.48 9.07 11.06
N HIS A 288 -8.63 8.58 10.60
CA HIS A 288 -9.22 7.31 11.02
C HIS A 288 -8.32 6.12 10.67
N LEU A 289 -7.69 6.17 9.50
CA LEU A 289 -6.77 5.13 9.02
C LEU A 289 -5.49 5.14 9.87
N VAL A 290 -4.89 6.30 10.13
CA VAL A 290 -3.74 6.43 11.03
C VAL A 290 -4.08 5.98 12.45
N GLU A 291 -5.23 6.37 12.99
CA GLU A 291 -5.72 5.95 14.31
C GLU A 291 -5.79 4.41 14.38
N HIS A 292 -6.41 3.76 13.39
CA HIS A 292 -6.54 2.30 13.33
C HIS A 292 -5.19 1.57 13.35
N PHE A 293 -4.23 2.00 12.54
CA PHE A 293 -2.92 1.34 12.47
C PHE A 293 -1.95 1.75 13.59
N SER A 294 -2.19 2.88 14.26
CA SER A 294 -1.40 3.31 15.44
C SER A 294 -1.59 2.37 16.64
N GLN A 295 -2.73 1.67 16.70
CA GLN A 295 -3.05 0.70 17.75
C GLN A 295 -2.36 -0.66 17.53
N THR A 296 -1.69 -0.85 16.38
CA THR A 296 -0.95 -2.09 16.08
C THR A 296 0.42 -2.07 16.78
N PRO A 297 0.76 -3.09 17.60
CA PRO A 297 2.06 -3.17 18.27
C PRO A 297 3.22 -3.02 17.28
N ASN A 298 4.21 -2.17 17.62
CA ASN A 298 5.39 -1.85 16.81
C ASN A 298 5.14 -1.25 15.42
N SER A 299 3.90 -0.84 15.10
CA SER A 299 3.53 -0.33 13.76
C SER A 299 3.87 -1.30 12.61
N LEU A 300 3.95 -2.60 12.91
CA LEU A 300 4.29 -3.67 11.98
C LEU A 300 3.08 -4.57 11.71
N LEU A 301 2.66 -4.60 10.45
CA LEU A 301 1.58 -5.47 9.99
C LEU A 301 1.99 -6.95 10.06
N GLY A 302 1.16 -7.76 10.72
CA GLY A 302 1.29 -9.21 10.74
C GLY A 302 2.31 -9.77 11.73
N GLU A 303 2.81 -9.01 12.71
CA GLU A 303 3.72 -9.57 13.73
C GLU A 303 3.03 -10.48 14.76
N GLN A 304 1.71 -10.37 14.94
CA GLN A 304 1.02 -10.97 16.08
C GLN A 304 1.19 -12.51 16.11
N TRP A 305 1.05 -13.19 14.97
CA TRP A 305 1.30 -14.63 14.84
C TRP A 305 2.77 -15.00 14.58
N ILE A 306 3.63 -14.02 14.25
CA ILE A 306 5.08 -14.24 14.07
C ILE A 306 5.78 -14.40 15.43
N LYS A 307 5.32 -13.65 16.45
CA LYS A 307 5.87 -13.72 17.82
C LYS A 307 5.48 -14.99 18.56
N ASP A 308 4.34 -15.57 18.25
CA ASP A 308 3.79 -16.71 19.00
C ASP A 308 4.50 -18.04 18.75
N GLY A 309 5.55 -18.10 17.92
CA GLY A 309 6.52 -19.19 17.91
C GLY A 309 5.92 -20.61 17.95
N ILE A 310 4.74 -20.84 17.35
CA ILE A 310 3.90 -22.04 17.55
C ILE A 310 3.61 -22.36 19.04
N GLY A 311 2.37 -22.14 19.48
CA GLY A 311 1.87 -22.85 20.67
C GLY A 311 0.51 -22.41 21.21
N ASN A 312 -0.56 -23.06 20.75
CA ASN A 312 -1.63 -23.68 21.56
C ASN A 312 -3.00 -23.61 20.84
N PRO A 313 -3.58 -24.72 20.36
CA PRO A 313 -4.92 -24.74 19.76
C PRO A 313 -6.05 -24.46 20.77
N ALA A 314 -5.73 -24.22 22.05
CA ALA A 314 -6.72 -24.04 23.12
C ALA A 314 -7.24 -22.60 23.30
N HIS A 315 -6.70 -21.58 22.61
CA HIS A 315 -7.12 -20.18 22.82
C HIS A 315 -8.09 -19.61 21.77
N ASP A 316 -8.44 -20.38 20.74
CA ASP A 316 -9.26 -19.91 19.61
C ASP A 316 -10.67 -20.53 19.56
N SER A 317 -11.19 -20.97 20.71
CA SER A 317 -12.56 -21.47 20.85
C SER A 317 -13.61 -20.38 21.07
N ALA A 318 -13.23 -19.09 21.10
CA ALA A 318 -14.17 -17.97 21.36
C ALA A 318 -14.52 -17.11 20.12
N HIS A 319 -13.87 -17.30 18.97
CA HIS A 319 -14.23 -16.62 17.71
C HIS A 319 -14.23 -17.60 16.51
N MET A 320 -14.96 -18.71 16.63
CA MET A 320 -15.43 -19.45 15.45
C MET A 320 -16.51 -18.61 14.75
N LEU A 321 -16.10 -17.70 13.86
CA LEU A 321 -16.91 -17.40 12.69
C LEU A 321 -16.71 -18.56 11.71
N ALA A 322 -17.83 -19.11 11.25
CA ALA A 322 -17.92 -20.23 10.34
C ALA A 322 -17.03 -20.05 9.09
N PRO A 323 -16.59 -21.15 8.45
CA PRO A 323 -15.82 -21.04 7.22
C PRO A 323 -16.73 -20.51 6.10
N GLU A 324 -16.63 -19.23 5.78
CA GLU A 324 -17.13 -18.73 4.50
C GLU A 324 -16.15 -19.17 3.42
N ALA A 325 -16.59 -20.20 2.70
CA ALA A 325 -16.04 -20.55 1.41
C ALA A 325 -16.22 -19.36 0.45
N PHE A 326 -15.20 -19.08 -0.36
CA PHE A 326 -15.44 -18.52 -1.67
C PHE A 326 -16.02 -19.66 -2.53
N ASP A 327 -17.27 -20.04 -2.27
CA ASP A 327 -18.02 -21.02 -3.06
C ASP A 327 -18.82 -20.25 -4.11
N GLY A 328 -18.12 -19.83 -5.15
CA GLY A 328 -18.68 -19.15 -6.32
C GLY A 328 -18.42 -19.92 -7.61
N ALA A 329 -18.18 -21.23 -7.52
CA ALA A 329 -18.11 -22.11 -8.67
C ALA A 329 -19.11 -23.25 -8.45
N GLU A 330 -20.40 -22.96 -8.65
CA GLU A 330 -21.28 -24.04 -9.10
C GLU A 330 -20.67 -24.62 -10.39
N PRO A 331 -20.59 -25.95 -10.54
CA PRO A 331 -20.18 -26.53 -11.80
C PRO A 331 -21.17 -26.07 -12.86
N LEU A 332 -20.64 -25.52 -13.96
CA LEU A 332 -21.34 -25.06 -15.18
C LEU A 332 -22.16 -26.17 -15.89
N SER A 333 -22.43 -27.29 -15.22
CA SER A 333 -23.27 -28.40 -15.66
C SER A 333 -24.74 -28.28 -15.21
N SER A 334 -25.11 -27.34 -14.34
CA SER A 334 -26.50 -27.16 -13.86
C SER A 334 -27.33 -26.12 -14.64
N LEU A 335 -26.74 -25.41 -15.61
CA LEU A 335 -27.40 -24.35 -16.39
C LEU A 335 -27.73 -24.73 -17.86
N LEU A 336 -27.68 -26.01 -18.23
CA LEU A 336 -27.98 -26.47 -19.59
C LEU A 336 -29.22 -27.37 -19.72
N ASP A 337 -30.02 -27.54 -18.66
CA ASP A 337 -31.28 -28.28 -18.73
C ASP A 337 -32.46 -27.37 -18.34
N ASN A 338 -32.87 -26.48 -19.26
CA ASN A 338 -34.28 -26.22 -19.49
C ASN A 338 -34.54 -25.42 -20.78
N GLU A 339 -35.38 -26.04 -21.62
CA GLU A 339 -36.20 -25.44 -22.68
C GLU A 339 -35.50 -24.92 -23.95
N ILE A 340 -35.20 -25.86 -24.85
CA ILE A 340 -35.45 -25.66 -26.29
C ILE A 340 -36.38 -26.77 -26.76
N SER A 341 -37.67 -26.45 -26.90
CA SER A 341 -38.59 -27.20 -27.75
C SER A 341 -39.15 -26.25 -28.82
N PRO A 342 -39.22 -26.68 -30.09
CA PRO A 342 -39.43 -25.79 -31.23
C PRO A 342 -40.91 -25.45 -31.43
N PRO A 343 -41.26 -24.31 -32.04
CA PRO A 343 -42.65 -24.04 -32.37
C PRO A 343 -43.06 -24.86 -33.60
N THR A 344 -44.02 -25.77 -33.38
CA THR A 344 -44.71 -26.51 -34.43
C THR A 344 -45.59 -25.57 -35.25
N SER A 345 -45.37 -25.57 -36.56
CA SER A 345 -46.22 -24.92 -37.55
C SER A 345 -47.62 -25.54 -37.60
N GLN A 346 -48.69 -24.73 -37.55
CA GLN A 346 -49.93 -25.02 -38.29
C GLN A 346 -50.68 -23.74 -38.69
N SER A 347 -51.09 -23.76 -39.95
CA SER A 347 -51.73 -22.73 -40.78
C SER A 347 -53.18 -22.43 -40.41
N LYS A 348 -53.67 -21.20 -40.69
CA LYS A 348 -54.69 -20.91 -41.73
C LYS A 348 -55.13 -19.42 -41.79
N SER A 349 -55.05 -18.86 -43.02
CA SER A 349 -55.99 -17.91 -43.70
C SER A 349 -56.37 -16.58 -43.02
N SER A 350 -56.40 -15.37 -43.61
CA SER A 350 -56.41 -14.80 -44.97
C SER A 350 -56.50 -13.24 -44.80
N PRO A 351 -56.62 -12.37 -45.83
CA PRO A 351 -55.66 -12.03 -46.88
C PRO A 351 -55.34 -10.51 -47.02
N ALA A 352 -54.33 -10.24 -47.85
CA ALA A 352 -54.19 -9.10 -48.77
C ALA A 352 -54.07 -7.65 -48.25
N ARG A 353 -52.90 -7.05 -48.49
CA ARG A 353 -52.80 -5.82 -49.32
C ARG A 353 -51.41 -5.60 -49.91
N THR A 354 -51.45 -5.05 -51.10
CA THR A 354 -50.46 -4.98 -52.17
C THR A 354 -49.59 -3.72 -52.10
N ARG A 355 -48.42 -3.77 -52.76
CA ARG A 355 -47.55 -2.64 -53.23
C ARG A 355 -46.81 -1.90 -52.10
N SER A 356 -45.58 -1.39 -52.24
CA SER A 356 -44.76 -1.03 -53.41
C SER A 356 -43.30 -0.86 -52.97
N THR A 357 -42.37 -1.28 -53.82
CA THR A 357 -40.97 -0.85 -53.92
C THR A 357 -40.84 0.68 -53.88
N VAL A 358 -39.83 1.24 -53.17
CA VAL A 358 -38.90 2.27 -53.67
C VAL A 358 -37.58 2.19 -52.88
N LEU A 359 -36.48 2.27 -53.64
CA LEU A 359 -35.08 2.33 -53.24
C LEU A 359 -34.71 3.55 -52.37
N SER A 360 -33.73 3.33 -51.49
CA SER A 360 -32.54 4.15 -51.23
C SER A 360 -32.30 5.32 -52.21
N THR A 361 -32.07 6.54 -51.69
CA THR A 361 -30.76 7.23 -51.77
C THR A 361 -30.69 8.41 -50.79
N LEU A 362 -29.50 8.58 -50.20
CA LEU A 362 -28.94 9.69 -49.40
C LEU A 362 -29.16 9.66 -47.88
#